data_AF-A0A9E3FK88-F1
#
_entry.id   AF-A0A9E3FK88-F1
#
_cell.length_a   1.000
_cell.length_b   1.000
_cell.length_c   1.000
_cell.angle_alpha   90.00
_cell.angle_beta   90.00
_cell.angle_gamma   90.00
#
_symmetry.space_group_name_H-M   'P 1'
#
loop_
_entity.id
_entity.type
_entity.pdbx_description
1 polymer ?
#
loop_
_entity_poly.entity_id
_entity_poly.type
_entity_poly.pdbx_seq_one_letter_code
_entity_poly.pdbx_strand_id
1 'polypeptide(L)'
;MLVVVALTMLHKVVGTLMGIPLDIFSLYRLRGEGCLHHLLLKVGRPGFNNADEGEYDRAEAAADVKRRALLRTYQAEALSGECGRWHEVLLVGELQASPAGGELSVGRGGVYVELWVAETRHGHPWMVLGTAEGEEAFWREVARDEDLAALGARRPAEKLRAFFLSEGEG
;
A
#
# COMPACT_ATOMS: atom_id res chain seq x y z
N MET A 1 1.18 52.85 41.76
CA MET A 1 -0.20 52.35 41.68
C MET A 1 -0.32 51.48 40.44
N LEU A 2 -1.07 50.39 40.54
CA LEU A 2 -1.05 49.14 39.76
C LEU A 2 -0.94 49.18 38.22
N VAL A 3 -0.24 48.14 37.75
CA VAL A 3 -0.21 47.47 36.43
C VAL A 3 -1.61 47.08 35.93
N VAL A 4 -1.88 47.10 34.61
CA VAL A 4 -2.40 45.95 33.81
C VAL A 4 -2.08 46.16 32.31
N VAL A 5 -1.23 45.28 31.78
CA VAL A 5 -1.02 45.02 30.35
C VAL A 5 -2.17 44.12 29.88
N ALA A 6 -3.01 44.59 28.96
CA ALA A 6 -4.01 43.74 28.32
C ALA A 6 -3.45 43.14 27.04
N LEU A 7 -2.85 41.95 27.19
CA LEU A 7 -2.47 41.04 26.13
C LEU A 7 -3.76 40.37 25.60
N THR A 8 -4.30 40.82 24.48
CA THR A 8 -5.43 40.11 23.86
C THR A 8 -4.90 38.94 23.04
N MET A 9 -5.07 37.77 23.63
CA MET A 9 -4.81 36.45 23.06
C MET A 9 -5.37 36.31 21.64
N LEU A 10 -4.47 36.26 20.67
CA LEU A 10 -4.73 35.68 19.36
C LEU A 10 -4.93 34.17 19.58
N HIS A 11 -6.18 33.71 19.57
CA HIS A 11 -6.48 32.28 19.62
C HIS A 11 -5.87 31.63 18.38
N LYS A 12 -4.81 30.83 18.60
CA LYS A 12 -4.32 29.86 17.63
C LYS A 12 -5.48 28.95 17.27
N VAL A 13 -5.93 29.00 16.02
CA VAL A 13 -6.62 27.86 15.41
C VAL A 13 -5.55 26.78 15.28
N VAL A 14 -5.42 25.95 16.32
CA VAL A 14 -4.73 24.67 16.21
C VAL A 14 -5.69 23.77 15.46
N GLY A 15 -5.69 23.89 14.13
CA GLY A 15 -6.34 22.91 13.29
C GLY A 15 -5.65 21.58 13.54
N THR A 16 -6.36 20.64 14.15
CA THR A 16 -5.92 19.26 14.29
C THR A 16 -5.68 18.72 12.88
N LEU A 17 -4.41 18.64 12.46
CA LEU A 17 -4.06 18.00 11.20
C LEU A 17 -4.35 16.51 11.40
N MET A 18 -5.36 15.97 10.72
CA MET A 18 -5.67 14.54 10.76
C MET A 18 -4.90 13.84 9.64
N GLY A 19 -4.24 12.73 9.95
CA GLY A 19 -3.83 11.74 8.98
C GLY A 19 -5.08 11.15 8.33
N ILE A 20 -5.17 11.25 7.01
CA ILE A 20 -6.31 10.71 6.27
C ILE A 20 -6.22 9.19 6.16
N PRO A 21 -7.36 8.47 6.10
CA PRO A 21 -7.35 7.06 5.71
C PRO A 21 -6.64 6.88 4.37
N LEU A 22 -5.93 5.77 4.22
CA LEU A 22 -5.29 5.43 2.94
C LEU A 22 -5.30 3.92 2.68
N ASP A 23 -5.21 3.57 1.40
CA ASP A 23 -5.02 2.21 0.93
C ASP A 23 -3.52 1.88 0.87
N ILE A 24 -3.14 0.73 1.40
CA ILE A 24 -1.80 0.18 1.33
C ILE A 24 -1.83 -1.04 0.41
N PHE A 25 -1.04 -0.99 -0.65
CA PHE A 25 -0.80 -2.10 -1.56
C PHE A 25 0.54 -2.74 -1.23
N SER A 26 0.53 -3.99 -0.76
CA SER A 26 1.75 -4.75 -0.44
C SER A 26 1.92 -5.91 -1.40
N LEU A 27 3.02 -5.92 -2.16
CA LEU A 27 3.37 -7.01 -3.07
C LEU A 27 4.32 -7.98 -2.37
N TYR A 28 3.92 -9.24 -2.32
CA TYR A 28 4.71 -10.35 -1.79
C TYR A 28 5.14 -11.31 -2.88
N ARG A 29 6.30 -11.94 -2.65
CA ARG A 29 6.81 -13.07 -3.40
C ARG A 29 6.85 -14.28 -2.47
N LEU A 30 6.16 -15.34 -2.85
CA LEU A 30 6.09 -16.60 -2.11
C LEU A 30 6.85 -17.67 -2.90
N ARG A 31 7.95 -18.17 -2.34
CA ARG A 31 8.81 -19.16 -2.98
C ARG A 31 8.71 -20.50 -2.28
N GLY A 32 8.25 -21.51 -3.01
CA GLY A 32 8.27 -22.90 -2.57
C GLY A 32 9.30 -23.71 -3.35
N GLU A 33 9.33 -25.00 -3.09
CA GLU A 33 10.18 -25.93 -3.83
C GLU A 33 9.61 -26.14 -5.24
N GLY A 34 10.19 -25.47 -6.24
CA GLY A 34 9.78 -25.59 -7.64
C GLY A 34 8.61 -24.69 -8.05
N CYS A 35 8.12 -23.82 -7.15
CA CYS A 35 7.05 -22.87 -7.44
C CYS A 35 7.39 -21.46 -6.95
N LEU A 36 6.82 -20.47 -7.64
CA LEU A 36 6.97 -19.05 -7.37
C LEU A 36 5.63 -18.36 -7.58
N HIS A 37 5.11 -17.71 -6.55
CA HIS A 37 3.84 -17.00 -6.59
C HIS A 37 4.06 -15.54 -6.20
N HIS A 38 3.24 -14.66 -6.77
CA HIS A 38 3.14 -13.27 -6.33
C HIS A 38 1.75 -13.02 -5.78
N LEU A 39 1.70 -12.28 -4.68
CA LEU A 39 0.47 -11.92 -3.99
C LEU A 39 0.46 -10.40 -3.79
N LEU A 40 -0.56 -9.73 -4.32
CA LEU A 40 -0.83 -8.33 -4.06
C LEU A 40 -1.94 -8.24 -3.01
N LEU A 41 -1.65 -7.60 -1.88
CA LEU A 41 -2.63 -7.32 -0.84
C LEU A 41 -3.01 -5.85 -0.85
N LYS A 42 -4.30 -5.55 -0.73
CA LYS A 42 -4.84 -4.22 -0.45
C LYS A 42 -5.48 -4.19 0.93
N VAL A 43 -5.01 -3.30 1.80
CA VAL A 43 -5.59 -3.06 3.13
C VAL A 43 -5.77 -1.58 3.40
N GLY A 44 -6.82 -1.23 4.13
CA GLY A 44 -7.06 0.15 4.57
C GLY A 44 -6.41 0.45 5.91
N ARG A 45 -5.62 1.52 5.97
CA ARG A 45 -5.17 2.15 7.21
C ARG A 45 -6.18 3.23 7.62
N PRO A 46 -6.71 3.21 8.85
CA PRO A 46 -7.63 4.24 9.31
C PRO A 46 -6.91 5.59 9.43
N GLY A 47 -7.69 6.68 9.41
CA GLY A 47 -7.19 8.00 9.76
C GLY A 47 -6.86 8.11 11.25
N PHE A 48 -6.00 9.04 11.59
CA PHE A 48 -5.52 9.29 12.97
C PHE A 48 -5.24 10.78 13.17
N ASN A 49 -5.13 11.24 14.40
CA ASN A 49 -4.68 12.58 14.72
C ASN A 49 -3.14 12.67 14.58
N ASN A 50 -2.62 13.54 13.71
CA ASN A 50 -1.16 13.66 13.52
C ASN A 50 -0.43 14.19 14.78
N ALA A 51 -1.16 14.74 15.75
CA ALA A 51 -0.60 15.17 17.03
C ALA A 51 -0.54 14.04 18.08
N ASP A 52 -1.08 12.86 17.80
CA ASP A 52 -1.11 11.71 18.71
C ASP A 52 -0.38 10.50 18.09
N GLU A 53 0.86 10.30 18.52
CA GLU A 53 1.69 9.15 18.12
C GLU A 53 1.02 7.81 18.48
N GLY A 54 0.27 7.75 19.58
CA GLY A 54 -0.47 6.55 19.95
C GLY A 54 -1.63 6.24 19.01
N GLU A 55 -2.26 7.24 18.40
CA GLU A 55 -3.24 7.01 17.33
C GLU A 55 -2.58 6.55 16.03
N TYR A 56 -1.43 7.12 15.69
CA TYR A 56 -0.62 6.66 14.56
C TYR A 56 -0.25 5.18 14.69
N ASP A 57 0.33 4.79 15.84
CA ASP A 57 0.73 3.41 16.10
C ASP A 57 -0.45 2.42 16.02
N ARG A 58 -1.61 2.83 16.53
CA ARG A 58 -2.84 2.02 16.43
C ARG A 58 -3.32 1.87 15.00
N ALA A 59 -3.22 2.92 14.19
CA ALA A 59 -3.62 2.89 12.79
C ALA A 59 -2.71 1.96 11.96
N GLU A 60 -1.40 2.07 12.13
CA GLU A 60 -0.41 1.17 11.50
C GLU A 60 -0.61 -0.29 11.94
N ALA A 61 -0.74 -0.52 13.26
CA ALA A 61 -0.98 -1.86 13.79
C ALA A 61 -2.27 -2.50 13.25
N ALA A 62 -3.33 -1.70 13.05
CA ALA A 62 -4.57 -2.18 12.46
C ALA A 62 -4.37 -2.67 11.01
N ALA A 63 -3.64 -1.91 10.18
CA ALA A 63 -3.30 -2.33 8.81
C ALA A 63 -2.45 -3.61 8.81
N ASP A 64 -1.48 -3.71 9.71
CA ASP A 64 -0.62 -4.89 9.87
C ASP A 64 -1.36 -6.16 10.28
N VAL A 65 -2.34 -6.03 11.18
CA VAL A 65 -3.19 -7.15 11.59
C VAL A 65 -3.98 -7.67 10.39
N LYS A 66 -4.61 -6.78 9.62
CA LYS A 66 -5.38 -7.14 8.41
C LYS A 66 -4.50 -7.80 7.35
N ARG A 67 -3.34 -7.21 7.06
CA ARG A 67 -2.38 -7.72 6.09
C ARG A 67 -1.90 -9.13 6.43
N ARG A 68 -1.56 -9.36 7.69
CA ARG A 68 -1.16 -10.69 8.18
C ARG A 68 -2.31 -11.70 8.12
N ALA A 69 -3.56 -11.26 8.34
CA ALA A 69 -4.72 -12.13 8.21
C ALA A 69 -4.91 -12.58 6.74
N LEU A 70 -4.93 -11.65 5.78
CA LEU A 70 -5.04 -11.96 4.36
C LEU A 70 -3.90 -12.87 3.86
N LEU A 71 -2.66 -12.59 4.27
CA LEU A 71 -1.52 -13.44 3.93
C LEU A 71 -1.70 -14.88 4.43
N ARG A 72 -2.15 -15.06 5.68
CA ARG A 72 -2.43 -16.39 6.24
C ARG A 72 -3.55 -17.11 5.50
N THR A 73 -4.64 -16.41 5.19
CA THR A 73 -5.76 -16.96 4.41
C THR A 73 -5.27 -17.45 3.05
N TYR A 74 -4.51 -16.63 2.32
CA TYR A 74 -3.96 -17.03 1.03
C TYR A 74 -3.07 -18.27 1.13
N GLN A 75 -2.18 -18.33 2.12
CA GLN A 75 -1.31 -19.49 2.34
C GLN A 75 -2.10 -20.75 2.69
N ALA A 76 -3.16 -20.62 3.50
CA ALA A 76 -3.95 -21.74 3.98
C ALA A 76 -4.94 -22.28 2.94
N GLU A 77 -5.51 -21.44 2.09
CA GLU A 77 -6.64 -21.80 1.22
C GLU A 77 -6.25 -21.91 -0.25
N ALA A 78 -5.58 -20.90 -0.80
CA ALA A 78 -5.23 -20.87 -2.22
C ALA A 78 -3.92 -21.62 -2.48
N LEU A 79 -2.87 -21.28 -1.73
CA LEU A 79 -1.52 -21.79 -1.96
C LEU A 79 -1.38 -23.26 -1.57
N SER A 80 -2.08 -23.69 -0.52
CA SER A 80 -2.07 -25.10 -0.07
C SER A 80 -2.70 -26.03 -1.11
N GLY A 81 -3.77 -25.58 -1.78
CA GLY A 81 -4.42 -26.32 -2.87
C GLY A 81 -3.56 -26.41 -4.13
N GLU A 82 -2.81 -25.35 -4.45
CA GLU A 82 -1.94 -25.32 -5.63
C GLU A 82 -0.62 -26.09 -5.43
N CYS A 83 0.02 -25.94 -4.27
CA CYS A 83 1.42 -26.35 -4.08
C CYS A 83 1.67 -27.24 -2.85
N GLY A 84 0.73 -27.37 -1.91
CA GLY A 84 0.76 -28.31 -0.78
C GLY A 84 1.95 -28.21 0.19
N ARG A 85 2.89 -27.29 -0.02
CA ARG A 85 4.16 -27.16 0.71
C ARG A 85 4.33 -25.77 1.32
N TRP A 86 5.26 -25.67 2.26
CA TRP A 86 5.66 -24.39 2.86
C TRP A 86 6.34 -23.48 1.82
N HIS A 87 6.10 -22.18 1.94
CA HIS A 87 6.72 -21.15 1.08
C HIS A 87 7.39 -20.08 1.93
N GLU A 88 8.61 -19.70 1.53
CA GLU A 88 9.26 -18.50 2.03
C GLU A 88 8.49 -17.28 1.53
N VAL A 89 8.13 -16.37 2.44
CA VAL A 89 7.39 -15.14 2.12
C VAL A 89 8.32 -13.94 2.22
N LEU A 90 8.44 -13.19 1.12
CA LEU A 90 9.23 -11.98 1.04
C LEU A 90 8.36 -10.81 0.58
N LEU A 91 8.41 -9.68 1.31
CA LEU A 91 7.84 -8.42 0.85
C LEU A 91 8.72 -7.85 -0.26
N VAL A 92 8.17 -7.77 -1.48
CA VAL A 92 8.83 -7.19 -2.65
C VAL A 92 8.78 -5.66 -2.56
N GLY A 93 7.62 -5.10 -2.23
CA GLY A 93 7.47 -3.67 -2.04
C GLY A 93 6.05 -3.24 -1.69
N GLU A 94 5.90 -1.95 -1.45
CA GLU A 94 4.68 -1.30 -1.01
C GLU A 94 4.42 0.01 -1.76
N LEU A 95 3.13 0.28 -1.97
CA LEU A 95 2.60 1.56 -2.40
C LEU A 95 1.53 2.02 -1.42
N GLN A 96 1.67 3.24 -0.90
CA GLN A 96 0.69 3.90 0.00
C GLN A 96 0.04 5.10 -0.69
N ALA A 97 -0.42 4.87 -1.92
CA ALA A 97 -1.11 5.83 -2.76
C ALA A 97 -2.02 5.05 -3.73
N SER A 98 -2.80 5.77 -4.55
CA SER A 98 -3.55 5.13 -5.62
C SER A 98 -2.58 4.51 -6.63
N PRO A 99 -2.74 3.22 -7.00
CA PRO A 99 -1.91 2.58 -8.01
C PRO A 99 -2.10 3.24 -9.36
N ALA A 100 -1.11 3.09 -10.25
CA ALA A 100 -1.27 3.52 -11.63
C ALA A 100 -2.41 2.72 -12.29
N GLY A 101 -3.31 3.41 -12.97
CA GLY A 101 -4.56 2.83 -13.45
C GLY A 101 -5.67 2.85 -12.39
N GLY A 102 -6.85 2.31 -12.74
CA GLY A 102 -8.04 2.39 -11.88
C GLY A 102 -8.46 1.05 -11.28
N GLU A 103 -8.06 -0.07 -11.89
CA GLU A 103 -8.68 -1.37 -11.62
C GLU A 103 -8.44 -1.86 -10.19
N LEU A 104 -7.23 -1.64 -9.64
CA LEU A 104 -6.87 -2.10 -8.30
C LEU A 104 -7.54 -1.29 -7.17
N SER A 105 -7.94 -0.05 -7.47
CA SER A 105 -8.59 0.84 -6.50
C SER A 105 -10.05 0.44 -6.27
N VAL A 106 -10.74 0.00 -7.32
CA VAL A 106 -12.18 -0.34 -7.29
C VAL A 106 -12.46 -1.85 -7.41
N GLY A 107 -11.45 -2.64 -7.75
CA GLY A 107 -11.56 -4.06 -8.00
C GLY A 107 -11.91 -4.86 -6.76
N ARG A 108 -12.76 -5.87 -6.94
CA ARG A 108 -12.89 -6.98 -5.99
C ARG A 108 -11.63 -7.85 -6.10
N GLY A 109 -11.12 -8.32 -4.97
CA GLY A 109 -10.01 -9.26 -4.92
C GLY A 109 -10.41 -10.65 -5.46
N GLY A 110 -9.63 -11.66 -5.10
CA GLY A 110 -9.89 -13.05 -5.46
C GLY A 110 -9.56 -13.39 -6.92
N VAL A 111 -8.79 -12.54 -7.60
CA VAL A 111 -8.46 -12.69 -9.03
C VAL A 111 -6.97 -12.55 -9.29
N TYR A 112 -6.50 -13.16 -10.38
CA TYR A 112 -5.15 -12.91 -10.88
C TYR A 112 -5.13 -11.63 -11.73
N VAL A 113 -4.14 -10.78 -11.50
CA VAL A 113 -3.91 -9.52 -12.21
C VAL A 113 -2.51 -9.48 -12.81
N GLU A 114 -2.36 -8.81 -13.94
CA GLU A 114 -1.06 -8.44 -14.49
C GLU A 114 -0.67 -7.05 -14.00
N LEU A 115 0.52 -6.94 -13.41
CA LEU A 115 1.02 -5.72 -12.78
C LEU A 115 2.29 -5.26 -13.48
N TRP A 116 2.42 -3.95 -13.59
CA TRP A 116 3.70 -3.27 -13.78
C TRP A 116 4.20 -2.77 -12.45
N VAL A 117 5.47 -2.99 -12.16
CA VAL A 117 6.11 -2.57 -10.91
C VAL A 117 7.44 -1.91 -11.17
N ALA A 118 7.76 -0.87 -10.40
CA ALA A 118 9.03 -0.15 -10.52
C ALA A 118 9.54 0.27 -9.14
N GLU A 119 10.84 0.08 -8.93
CA GLU A 119 11.53 0.58 -7.73
C GLU A 119 11.55 2.11 -7.73
N THR A 120 11.41 2.68 -6.54
CA THR A 120 11.55 4.13 -6.35
C THR A 120 12.98 4.52 -6.00
N ARG A 121 13.29 5.81 -6.12
CA ARG A 121 14.53 6.38 -5.57
C ARG A 121 14.64 6.24 -4.04
N HIS A 122 13.54 5.95 -3.35
CA HIS A 122 13.48 5.83 -1.90
C HIS A 122 13.93 4.46 -1.38
N GLY A 123 14.14 3.49 -2.29
CA GLY A 123 14.57 2.13 -1.93
C GLY A 123 13.47 1.32 -1.25
N HIS A 124 13.81 0.10 -0.82
CA HIS A 124 12.87 -0.82 -0.17
C HIS A 124 12.28 -0.20 1.11
N PRO A 125 10.95 -0.34 1.35
CA PRO A 125 9.98 -1.12 0.57
C PRO A 125 9.29 -0.35 -0.56
N TRP A 126 9.62 0.92 -0.79
CA TRP A 126 8.82 1.81 -1.62
C TRP A 126 8.89 1.48 -3.11
N MET A 127 7.73 1.21 -3.71
CA MET A 127 7.58 0.96 -5.14
C MET A 127 6.40 1.73 -5.74
N VAL A 128 6.39 1.86 -7.06
CA VAL A 128 5.19 2.20 -7.82
C VAL A 128 4.69 0.95 -8.50
N LEU A 129 3.38 0.71 -8.44
CA LEU A 129 2.74 -0.43 -9.07
C LEU A 129 1.40 -0.01 -9.69
N GLY A 130 0.94 -0.81 -10.65
CA GLY A 130 -0.35 -0.58 -11.29
C GLY A 130 -0.67 -1.52 -12.44
N THR A 131 -1.87 -1.39 -12.97
CA THR A 131 -2.37 -2.11 -14.14
C THR A 131 -2.28 -1.21 -15.37
N ALA A 132 -1.78 -1.75 -16.48
CA ALA A 132 -1.71 -1.04 -17.76
C ALA A 132 -1.52 -2.02 -18.93
N GLU A 133 -1.99 -1.62 -20.11
CA GLU A 133 -1.84 -2.41 -21.35
C GLU A 133 -0.37 -2.66 -21.75
N GLY A 134 0.54 -1.79 -21.31
CA GLY A 134 1.98 -1.91 -21.58
C GLY A 134 2.80 -0.94 -20.74
N GLU A 135 4.13 -1.11 -20.78
CA GLU A 135 5.06 -0.33 -19.96
C GLU A 135 4.93 1.18 -20.20
N GLU A 136 4.79 1.60 -21.46
CA GLU A 136 4.63 3.02 -21.80
C GLU A 136 3.33 3.61 -21.26
N ALA A 137 2.23 2.83 -21.28
CA ALA A 137 0.96 3.24 -20.71
C ALA A 137 1.07 3.37 -19.19
N PHE A 138 1.73 2.41 -18.52
CA PHE A 138 2.04 2.49 -17.10
C PHE A 138 2.79 3.78 -16.76
N TRP A 139 3.89 4.08 -17.46
CA TRP A 139 4.67 5.30 -17.21
C TRP A 139 3.91 6.58 -17.51
N ARG A 140 2.95 6.55 -18.44
CA ARG A 140 2.08 7.70 -18.72
C ARG A 140 1.14 7.97 -17.55
N GLU A 141 0.58 6.94 -16.94
CA GLU A 141 -0.26 7.09 -15.75
C GLU A 141 0.57 7.57 -14.55
N VAL A 142 1.76 6.99 -14.32
CA VAL A 142 2.69 7.47 -13.26
C VAL A 142 3.06 8.93 -13.43
N ALA A 143 3.25 9.42 -14.66
CA ALA A 143 3.60 10.82 -14.92
C ALA A 143 2.40 11.78 -14.83
N ARG A 144 1.16 11.27 -14.95
CA ARG A 144 -0.08 12.06 -14.86
C ARG A 144 -0.52 12.28 -13.42
N ASP A 145 -0.19 11.35 -12.54
CA ASP A 145 -0.49 11.42 -11.12
C ASP A 145 0.67 12.08 -10.36
N GLU A 146 0.40 13.20 -9.69
CA GLU A 146 1.44 13.99 -9.01
C GLU A 146 2.08 13.22 -7.84
N ASP A 147 1.28 12.41 -7.11
CA ASP A 147 1.76 11.62 -5.99
C ASP A 147 2.69 10.49 -6.48
N LEU A 148 2.29 9.80 -7.55
CA LEU A 148 3.12 8.75 -8.15
C LEU A 148 4.40 9.31 -8.80
N ALA A 149 4.30 10.46 -9.47
CA ALA A 149 5.46 11.12 -10.06
C ALA A 149 6.47 11.55 -8.99
N ALA A 150 5.99 12.02 -7.83
CA ALA A 150 6.83 12.46 -6.71
C ALA A 150 7.67 11.33 -6.10
N LEU A 151 7.23 10.07 -6.21
CA LEU A 151 7.97 8.90 -5.74
C LEU A 151 9.25 8.63 -6.54
N GLY A 152 9.40 9.21 -7.73
CA GLY A 152 10.63 9.09 -8.53
C GLY A 152 10.96 7.64 -8.88
N ALA A 153 9.97 6.90 -9.38
CA ALA A 153 10.12 5.54 -9.88
C ALA A 153 11.11 5.47 -11.05
N ARG A 154 11.87 4.37 -11.11
CA ARG A 154 12.96 4.18 -12.08
C ARG A 154 12.54 3.20 -13.18
N ARG A 155 12.92 3.52 -14.41
CA ARG A 155 12.81 2.62 -15.56
C ARG A 155 13.93 1.57 -15.56
N PRO A 156 13.70 0.38 -16.15
CA PRO A 156 12.42 -0.11 -16.67
C PRO A 156 11.48 -0.60 -15.55
N ALA A 157 10.18 -0.68 -15.85
CA ALA A 157 9.24 -1.40 -14.99
C ALA A 157 9.25 -2.90 -15.32
N GLU A 158 9.04 -3.74 -14.31
CA GLU A 158 8.89 -5.19 -14.47
C GLU A 158 7.41 -5.55 -14.60
N LYS A 159 7.08 -6.45 -15.54
CA LYS A 159 5.75 -7.04 -15.65
C LYS A 159 5.70 -8.36 -14.88
N LEU A 160 4.73 -8.51 -13.98
CA LEU A 160 4.49 -9.75 -13.26
C LEU A 160 3.01 -10.05 -13.13
N ARG A 161 2.68 -11.32 -12.85
CA ARG A 161 1.31 -11.76 -12.55
C ARG A 161 1.21 -12.03 -11.05
N ALA A 162 0.22 -11.45 -10.38
CA ALA A 162 -0.03 -11.62 -8.96
C ALA A 162 -1.49 -12.02 -8.70
N PHE A 163 -1.72 -12.79 -7.65
CA PHE A 163 -3.06 -12.97 -7.09
C PHE A 163 -3.39 -11.75 -6.24
N PHE A 164 -4.55 -11.13 -6.45
CA PHE A 164 -4.97 -9.92 -5.75
C PHE A 164 -5.98 -10.26 -4.65
N LEU A 165 -5.75 -9.79 -3.43
CA LEU A 165 -6.69 -9.86 -2.32
C LEU A 165 -6.88 -8.49 -1.68
N SER A 166 -8.12 -8.16 -1.33
CA SER A 166 -8.48 -6.93 -0.63
C SER A 166 -9.21 -7.21 0.67
N GLU A 167 -9.15 -6.29 1.63
CA GLU A 167 -10.01 -6.37 2.82
C GLU A 167 -11.50 -6.47 2.42
N GLY A 168 -12.23 -7.40 3.05
CA GLY A 168 -13.61 -7.76 2.70
C GLY A 168 -13.76 -9.10 1.98
N GLU A 169 -12.65 -9.71 1.55
CA GLU A 169 -12.63 -11.05 0.94
C GLU A 169 -11.63 -11.94 1.68
N GLY A 170 -12.17 -12.69 2.64
CA GLY A 170 -11.51 -13.69 3.47
C GLY A 170 -12.51 -14.33 4.43
#